data_AF-A0A948GZC8-F1
#
_entry.id   AF-A0A948GZC8-F1
#
_cell.length_a   1.000
_cell.length_b   1.000
_cell.length_c   1.000
_cell.angle_alpha   90.00
_cell.angle_beta   90.00
_cell.angle_gamma   90.00
#
_symmetry.space_group_name_H-M   'P 1'
#
loop_
_entity.id
_entity.type
_entity.pdbx_description
1 polymer ?
#
loop_
_entity_poly.entity_id
_entity_poly.type
_entity_poly.pdbx_seq_one_letter_code
_entity_poly.pdbx_strand_id
1 'polypeptide(L)'
;CLKLPKPKVKINSNRGMNLLTMPQSNVKILYLGIRKRSPSLIKRGLFNSLEPITASIYPGIRHIKEIFSSIGLKSILMSGSGPAVFGICSSRKEAVRLYKRFRRLDKSSRIFLVRTI
;
A
#
# COMPACT_ATOMS: atom_id res chain seq x y z
N CYS A 1 -0.65 -8.78 1.38
CA CYS A 1 -1.30 -7.83 2.30
C CYS A 1 -0.53 -7.80 3.60
N LEU A 2 -0.17 -6.65 4.15
CA LEU A 2 0.52 -6.51 5.43
C LEU A 2 -0.43 -5.83 6.41
N LYS A 3 -0.76 -6.46 7.55
CA LYS A 3 -1.75 -5.94 8.50
C LYS A 3 -1.04 -5.48 9.78
N LEU A 4 -1.02 -4.17 10.01
CA LEU A 4 -0.51 -3.58 11.25
C LEU A 4 -1.53 -3.74 12.40
N PRO A 5 -1.08 -3.95 13.65
CA PRO A 5 -1.96 -3.86 14.81
C PRO A 5 -2.58 -2.45 14.89
N LYS A 6 -3.90 -2.38 15.04
CA LYS A 6 -4.62 -1.11 15.22
C LYS A 6 -4.54 -0.70 16.69
N PRO A 7 -3.89 0.41 17.08
CA PRO A 7 -4.08 0.99 18.41
C PRO A 7 -5.55 1.35 18.66
N LYS A 8 -5.99 1.33 19.92
CA LYS A 8 -7.34 1.71 20.35
C LYS A 8 -7.51 3.24 20.29
N VAL A 9 -7.55 3.80 19.08
CA VAL A 9 -7.84 5.22 18.86
C VAL A 9 -9.17 5.33 18.12
N LYS A 10 -10.18 5.95 18.77
CA LYS A 10 -11.44 6.32 18.10
C LYS A 10 -11.14 7.45 17.13
N ILE A 11 -11.11 7.13 15.84
CA ILE A 11 -11.04 8.14 14.78
C ILE A 11 -12.42 8.81 14.71
N ASN A 12 -12.54 10.02 15.23
CA ASN A 12 -13.72 10.85 15.00
C ASN A 12 -13.71 11.29 13.52
N SER A 13 -14.60 10.72 12.74
CA SER A 13 -14.75 10.89 11.28
C SER A 13 -15.10 12.32 10.82
N ASN A 14 -15.32 13.26 11.73
CA ASN A 14 -15.86 14.59 11.40
C ASN A 14 -14.81 15.71 11.22
N ARG A 15 -13.51 15.52 11.51
CA ARG A 15 -12.51 16.62 11.49
C ARG A 15 -11.63 16.69 10.24
N GLY A 16 -12.10 16.25 9.06
CA GLY A 16 -11.28 16.30 7.85
C GLY A 16 -12.00 16.11 6.50
N MET A 17 -13.33 16.14 6.45
CA MET A 17 -14.10 15.84 5.23
C MET A 17 -13.94 16.87 4.10
N ASN A 18 -13.36 18.04 4.38
CA ASN A 18 -13.20 19.12 3.38
C ASN A 18 -11.90 19.02 2.54
N LEU A 19 -11.07 17.98 2.73
CA LEU A 19 -9.83 17.76 1.95
C LEU A 19 -9.95 16.63 0.90
N LEU A 20 -11.17 16.13 0.66
CA LEU A 20 -11.44 15.07 -0.32
C LEU A 20 -11.55 15.61 -1.76
N THR A 21 -11.38 16.91 -1.95
CA THR A 21 -11.37 17.58 -3.26
C THR A 21 -10.32 16.94 -4.15
N MET A 22 -10.79 16.40 -5.27
CA MET A 22 -10.14 15.38 -6.10
C MET A 22 -8.79 15.82 -6.70
N PRO A 23 -7.65 15.28 -6.26
CA PRO A 23 -6.55 15.08 -7.19
C PRO A 23 -7.02 14.01 -8.18
N GLN A 24 -7.02 14.35 -9.48
CA GLN A 24 -7.53 13.54 -10.59
C GLN A 24 -7.37 12.03 -10.34
N SER A 25 -8.51 11.34 -10.19
CA SER A 25 -8.50 9.90 -9.97
C SER A 25 -7.93 9.22 -11.21
N ASN A 26 -6.71 8.67 -11.10
CA ASN A 26 -6.00 8.02 -12.21
C ASN A 26 -6.55 6.62 -12.53
N VAL A 27 -7.86 6.40 -12.33
CA VAL A 27 -8.55 5.13 -12.56
C VAL A 27 -8.36 4.67 -14.00
N LYS A 28 -8.39 5.60 -14.98
CA LYS A 28 -8.09 5.28 -16.39
C LYS A 28 -6.68 4.72 -16.57
N ILE A 29 -5.68 5.33 -15.91
CA ILE A 29 -4.28 4.86 -15.98
C ILE A 29 -4.14 3.49 -15.31
N LEU A 30 -4.78 3.29 -14.15
CA LEU A 30 -4.78 2.01 -13.45
C LEU A 30 -5.44 0.92 -14.29
N TYR A 31 -6.62 1.19 -14.86
CA TYR A 31 -7.33 0.29 -15.77
C TYR A 31 -6.46 -0.11 -16.96
N LEU A 32 -5.85 0.86 -17.64
CA LEU A 32 -4.92 0.61 -18.74
C LEU A 32 -3.71 -0.21 -18.28
N GLY A 33 -3.17 0.08 -17.09
CA GLY A 33 -2.05 -0.65 -16.52
C GLY A 33 -2.38 -2.11 -16.25
N ILE A 34 -3.57 -2.41 -15.71
CA ILE A 34 -4.04 -3.78 -15.49
C ILE A 34 -4.24 -4.48 -16.84
N ARG A 35 -4.97 -3.85 -17.78
CA ARG A 35 -5.24 -4.44 -19.11
C ARG A 35 -3.97 -4.73 -19.90
N LYS A 36 -2.99 -3.83 -19.86
CA LYS A 36 -1.69 -4.00 -20.55
C LYS A 36 -0.66 -4.79 -19.72
N ARG A 37 -1.02 -5.28 -18.53
CA ARG A 37 -0.10 -5.91 -17.57
C ARG A 37 1.19 -5.11 -17.36
N SER A 38 1.07 -3.79 -17.31
CA SER A 38 2.20 -2.85 -17.25
C SER A 38 2.43 -2.38 -15.81
N PRO A 39 3.51 -2.83 -15.13
CA PRO A 39 3.78 -2.44 -13.75
C PRO A 39 3.99 -0.94 -13.58
N SER A 40 4.54 -0.26 -14.59
CA SER A 40 4.77 1.19 -14.58
C SER A 40 3.46 1.97 -14.62
N LEU A 41 2.50 1.58 -15.46
CA LEU A 41 1.18 2.19 -15.50
C LEU A 41 0.38 1.90 -14.22
N ILE A 42 0.45 0.67 -13.70
CA ILE A 42 -0.17 0.32 -12.43
C ILE A 42 0.38 1.23 -11.32
N LYS A 43 1.71 1.37 -11.20
CA LYS A 43 2.34 2.25 -10.22
C LYS A 43 1.83 3.70 -10.32
N ARG A 44 1.73 4.24 -11.54
CA ARG A 44 1.22 5.60 -11.78
C ARG A 44 -0.26 5.78 -11.43
N GLY A 45 -1.04 4.71 -11.56
CA GLY A 45 -2.47 4.71 -11.26
C GLY A 45 -2.82 4.46 -9.78
N LEU A 46 -1.87 3.98 -8.97
CA LEU A 46 -2.09 3.73 -7.54
C LEU A 46 -2.18 5.03 -6.77
N PHE A 47 -3.33 5.29 -6.15
CA PHE A 47 -3.57 6.46 -5.32
C PHE A 47 -4.56 6.14 -4.21
N ASN A 48 -4.35 6.75 -3.03
CA ASN A 48 -5.25 6.67 -1.89
C ASN A 48 -5.24 8.03 -1.16
N SER A 49 -6.35 8.75 -1.22
CA SER A 49 -6.50 10.09 -0.64
C SER A 49 -6.38 10.10 0.89
N LEU A 50 -6.68 8.97 1.56
CA LEU A 50 -6.58 8.86 3.01
C LEU A 50 -5.15 8.55 3.47
N GLU A 51 -4.24 8.14 2.58
CA GLU A 51 -2.90 7.71 2.97
C GLU A 51 -2.09 8.81 3.69
N PRO A 52 -2.02 10.07 3.22
CA PRO A 52 -1.23 11.10 3.91
C PRO A 52 -1.73 11.36 5.34
N ILE A 53 -3.05 11.44 5.53
CA ILE A 53 -3.68 11.68 6.83
C ILE A 53 -3.53 10.44 7.73
N THR A 54 -3.71 9.24 7.18
CA THR A 54 -3.58 8.01 7.97
C THR A 54 -2.13 7.76 8.34
N ALA A 55 -1.17 8.08 7.47
CA ALA A 55 0.27 7.94 7.75
C ALA A 55 0.77 8.91 8.83
N SER A 56 0.13 10.07 9.04
CA SER A 56 0.47 10.95 10.16
C SER A 56 -0.01 10.39 11.50
N ILE A 57 -1.15 9.70 11.52
CA ILE A 57 -1.72 9.06 12.72
C ILE A 57 -1.05 7.70 13.01
N TYR A 58 -0.68 6.95 11.96
CA TYR A 58 -0.07 5.61 12.04
C TYR A 58 1.29 5.60 11.32
N PRO A 59 2.38 6.05 11.98
CA PRO A 59 3.72 6.10 11.38
C PRO A 59 4.23 4.77 10.83
N GLY A 60 3.73 3.64 11.35
CA GLY A 60 4.04 2.30 10.86
C GLY A 60 3.72 2.10 9.36
N ILE A 61 2.79 2.88 8.79
CA ILE A 61 2.52 2.88 7.35
C ILE A 61 3.77 3.32 6.58
N ARG A 62 4.39 4.44 6.99
CA ARG A 62 5.61 4.96 6.35
C ARG A 62 6.76 3.95 6.49
N HIS A 63 6.95 3.39 7.69
CA HIS A 63 7.96 2.38 7.94
C HIS A 63 7.83 1.15 7.01
N ILE A 64 6.62 0.60 6.87
CA ILE A 64 6.40 -0.54 5.94
C ILE A 64 6.67 -0.14 4.49
N LYS A 65 6.25 1.06 4.07
CA LYS A 65 6.48 1.55 2.69
C LYS A 65 7.97 1.73 2.39
N GLU A 66 8.75 2.19 3.38
CA GLU A 66 10.21 2.29 3.27
C GLU A 66 10.87 0.92 3.14
N ILE A 67 10.48 -0.05 3.98
CA ILE A 67 10.98 -1.43 3.86
C ILE A 67 10.63 -2.01 2.50
N PHE A 68 9.38 -1.86 2.04
CA PHE A 68 8.99 -2.33 0.72
C PHE A 68 9.82 -1.69 -0.41
N SER A 69 10.06 -0.38 -0.33
CA SER A 69 10.86 0.32 -1.33
C SER A 69 12.32 -0.16 -1.31
N SER A 70 12.91 -0.34 -0.12
CA SER A 70 14.31 -0.77 0.03
C SER A 70 14.56 -2.19 -0.48
N ILE A 71 13.58 -3.08 -0.41
CA ILE A 71 13.70 -4.44 -0.95
C ILE A 71 13.42 -4.53 -2.47
N GLY A 72 13.03 -3.40 -3.10
CA GLY A 72 12.83 -3.27 -4.55
C GLY A 72 11.37 -3.33 -5.02
N LEU A 73 10.39 -3.26 -4.12
CA LEU A 73 8.98 -3.23 -4.49
C LEU A 73 8.61 -1.84 -5.01
N LYS A 74 8.07 -1.76 -6.23
CA LYS A 74 7.83 -0.47 -6.91
C LYS A 74 6.41 0.05 -6.78
N SER A 75 5.43 -0.86 -6.66
CA SER A 75 4.00 -0.54 -6.62
C SER A 75 3.49 -0.80 -5.21
N ILE A 76 3.38 0.26 -4.40
CA ILE A 76 3.06 0.18 -2.96
C ILE A 76 1.97 1.21 -2.63
N LEU A 77 0.95 0.81 -1.89
CA LEU A 77 -0.13 1.71 -1.47
C LEU A 77 -0.79 1.21 -0.16
N MET A 78 -1.34 2.12 0.64
CA MET A 78 -2.25 1.78 1.73
C MET A 78 -3.57 1.20 1.20
N SER A 79 -4.08 0.17 1.87
CA SER A 79 -5.37 -0.47 1.55
C SER A 79 -6.52 0.21 2.29
N GLY A 80 -7.52 0.72 1.55
CA GLY A 80 -8.72 1.34 2.11
C GLY A 80 -8.39 2.51 3.04
N SER A 81 -8.97 2.55 4.23
CA SER A 81 -8.67 3.52 5.29
C SER A 81 -7.44 3.16 6.16
N GLY A 82 -6.69 2.12 5.80
CA GLY A 82 -5.52 1.67 6.55
C GLY A 82 -5.82 0.90 7.85
N PRO A 83 -4.77 0.56 8.63
CA PRO A 83 -3.35 0.88 8.41
C PRO A 83 -2.62 -0.15 7.52
N ALA A 84 -3.34 -1.09 6.92
CA ALA A 84 -2.73 -2.13 6.09
C ALA A 84 -2.10 -1.55 4.82
N VAL A 85 -0.90 -2.04 4.47
CA VAL A 85 -0.19 -1.67 3.23
C VAL A 85 -0.11 -2.90 2.34
N PHE A 86 -0.26 -2.68 1.04
CA PHE A 86 -0.06 -3.72 0.04
C PHE A 86 0.96 -3.26 -1.00
N GLY A 87 1.52 -4.23 -1.71
CA GLY A 87 2.22 -3.95 -2.94
C GLY A 87 2.04 -5.06 -3.95
N ILE A 88 2.24 -4.70 -5.21
CA ILE A 88 1.98 -5.56 -6.38
C ILE A 88 3.32 -6.04 -6.92
N CYS A 89 3.44 -7.36 -7.08
CA CYS A 89 4.60 -8.02 -7.68
C CYS A 89 4.22 -8.54 -9.06
N SER A 90 5.19 -8.62 -9.97
CA SER A 90 5.01 -9.09 -11.34
C SER A 90 4.91 -10.62 -11.42
N SER A 91 5.41 -11.34 -10.41
CA SER A 91 5.36 -12.80 -10.37
C SER A 91 5.36 -13.36 -8.95
N ARG A 92 4.92 -14.61 -8.80
CA ARG A 92 5.03 -15.37 -7.55
C ARG A 92 6.48 -15.51 -7.08
N LYS A 93 7.42 -15.74 -8.01
CA LYS A 93 8.86 -15.86 -7.71
C LYS A 93 9.40 -14.56 -7.09
N GLU A 94 9.05 -13.41 -7.65
CA GLU A 94 9.39 -12.10 -7.09
C GLU A 94 8.75 -11.90 -5.71
N ALA A 95 7.46 -12.17 -5.57
CA ALA A 95 6.74 -12.00 -4.31
C ALA A 95 7.37 -12.80 -3.15
N VAL A 96 7.74 -14.07 -3.40
CA VAL A 96 8.41 -14.92 -2.40
C VAL A 96 9.80 -14.38 -2.04
N ARG A 97 10.56 -13.88 -3.02
CA ARG A 97 11.88 -13.28 -2.80
C ARG A 97 11.79 -12.04 -1.91
N LEU A 98 10.86 -11.14 -2.22
CA LEU A 98 10.61 -9.92 -1.47
C LEU A 98 10.09 -10.22 -0.07
N TYR A 99 9.19 -11.19 0.07
CA TYR A 99 8.72 -11.65 1.38
C TYR A 99 9.87 -12.09 2.30
N LYS A 100 10.79 -12.91 1.78
CA LYS A 100 11.97 -13.36 2.54
C LYS A 100 12.86 -12.19 2.96
N ARG A 101 13.06 -11.20 2.07
CA ARG A 101 13.83 -9.98 2.39
C ARG A 101 13.13 -9.15 3.46
N PHE A 102 11.83 -8.91 3.32
CA PHE A 102 11.04 -8.17 4.30
C PHE A 102 11.16 -8.81 5.68
N ARG A 103 10.97 -10.14 5.79
CA ARG A 103 11.04 -10.87 7.06
C ARG A 103 12.39 -10.77 7.78
N ARG A 104 13.47 -10.47 7.07
CA ARG A 104 14.78 -10.22 7.67
C ARG A 104 14.89 -8.82 8.27
N LEU A 105 14.19 -7.84 7.69
CA LEU A 105 14.20 -6.44 8.12
C LEU A 105 13.16 -6.19 9.23
N ASP A 106 12.00 -6.83 9.15
CA ASP A 106 10.94 -6.72 10.15
C ASP A 106 10.30 -8.09 10.42
N LYS A 107 10.54 -8.56 11.64
CA LYS A 107 10.03 -9.83 12.17
C LYS A 107 8.67 -9.68 12.85
N SER A 108 8.31 -8.47 13.25
CA SER A 108 7.14 -8.18 14.08
C SER A 108 5.84 -8.07 13.26
N SER A 109 5.95 -7.58 12.03
CA SER A 109 4.79 -7.35 11.17
C SER A 109 4.12 -8.64 10.69
N ARG A 110 2.79 -8.63 10.53
CA ARG A 110 2.04 -9.72 9.88
C ARG A 110 2.00 -9.53 8.36
N ILE A 111 2.61 -10.47 7.63
CA ILE A 111 2.73 -10.44 6.17
C ILE A 111 2.00 -11.60 5.52
N PHE A 112 1.14 -11.31 4.56
CA PHE A 112 0.42 -12.26 3.73
C PHE A 112 0.86 -12.17 2.26
N LEU A 113 1.19 -13.31 1.65
CA LEU A 113 1.34 -13.46 0.21
C LEU A 113 0.01 -13.97 -0.37
N VAL A 114 -0.53 -13.26 -1.36
CA VAL A 114 -1.83 -13.56 -1.98
C VAL A 114 -1.68 -13.56 -3.49
N ARG A 115 -2.52 -14.35 -4.18
CA ARG A 115 -2.62 -14.39 -5.64
C ARG A 115 -4.00 -13.88 -6.04
N THR A 116 -4.06 -13.01 -7.04
CA THR A 116 -5.33 -12.61 -7.67
C THR A 116 -5.93 -13.81 -8.38
N ILE A 117 -7.23 -14.07 -8.16
CA ILE A 117 -7.99 -15.10 -8.86
C ILE A 117 -8.30 -14.66 -10.29
#